data_AF-A0A2E8HST4-F1
#
_entry.id   AF-A0A2E8HST4-F1
#
_cell.length_a   1.000
_cell.length_b   1.000
_cell.length_c   1.000
_cell.angle_alpha   90.00
_cell.angle_beta   90.00
_cell.angle_gamma   90.00
#
_symmetry.space_group_name_H-M   'P 1'
#
loop_
_entity.id
_entity.type
_entity.pdbx_description
1 polymer ?
#
loop_
_entity_poly.entity_id
_entity_poly.type
_entity_poly.pdbx_seq_one_letter_code
_entity_poly.pdbx_strand_id
1 'polypeptide(L)'
;MLSLLCFIGVIFSFFGLNNAAKPLVLCLGAVTFFYEIPFEKIASIRKVKGLKIYIIALVWAMTTVLLPLLDADVQFEASIFFTFIQRFIFILVLMLPFEIRDLNDDDLRLSTIPQKIGIPATKRLGFLGLVSIFVFSFFLLQNAAIDVLIITIVMVVTGIFLVVSHPKKPFYFTAFWVESVPVLWALLVLISNLLLQPSTL
;
A
#
# COMPACT_ATOMS: atom_id res chain seq x y z
N MET A 1 12.72 -24.57 0.15
CA MET A 1 12.09 -24.89 -1.16
C MET A 1 11.29 -23.71 -1.69
N LEU A 2 10.31 -23.17 -0.93
CA LEU A 2 9.55 -21.98 -1.34
C LEU A 2 10.43 -20.74 -1.59
N SER A 3 11.37 -20.43 -0.69
CA SER A 3 12.29 -19.28 -0.85
C SER A 3 13.15 -19.38 -2.12
N LEU A 4 13.58 -20.59 -2.49
CA LEU A 4 14.33 -20.83 -3.72
C LEU A 4 13.46 -20.61 -4.97
N LEU A 5 12.20 -21.07 -4.95
CA LEU A 5 11.26 -20.85 -6.04
C LEU A 5 10.94 -19.36 -6.21
N CYS A 6 10.73 -18.62 -5.12
CA CYS A 6 10.55 -17.17 -5.17
C CYS A 6 11.79 -16.47 -5.74
N PHE A 7 12.99 -16.89 -5.34
CA PHE A 7 14.23 -16.31 -5.84
C PHE A 7 14.39 -16.52 -7.36
N ILE A 8 14.13 -17.74 -7.85
CA ILE A 8 14.13 -18.04 -9.29
C ILE A 8 13.08 -17.20 -10.02
N GLY A 9 11.87 -17.09 -9.46
CA GLY A 9 10.79 -16.26 -10.02
C GLY A 9 11.19 -14.79 -10.14
N VAL A 10 11.82 -14.22 -9.12
CA VAL A 10 12.33 -12.84 -9.15
C VAL A 10 13.40 -12.67 -10.24
N ILE A 11 14.34 -13.60 -10.36
CA ILE A 11 15.36 -13.55 -11.42
C ILE A 11 14.70 -13.58 -12.80
N PHE A 12 13.77 -14.52 -13.01
CA PHE A 12 13.06 -14.65 -14.28
C PHE A 12 12.28 -13.37 -14.63
N SER A 13 11.49 -12.84 -13.69
CA SER A 13 10.74 -11.59 -13.89
C SER A 13 11.66 -10.40 -14.14
N PHE A 14 12.81 -10.30 -13.45
CA PHE A 14 13.76 -9.21 -13.62
C PHE A 14 14.33 -9.11 -15.04
N PHE A 15 14.60 -10.26 -15.68
CA PHE A 15 15.07 -10.27 -17.07
C PHE A 15 13.97 -9.94 -18.08
N GLY A 16 12.69 -10.15 -17.73
CA GLY A 16 11.55 -9.78 -18.56
C GLY A 16 11.20 -8.29 -18.52
N LEU A 17 11.72 -7.52 -17.56
CA LEU A 17 11.45 -6.09 -17.43
C LEU A 17 12.25 -5.26 -18.45
N ASN A 18 11.67 -4.12 -18.83
CA ASN A 18 12.35 -3.10 -19.61
C ASN A 18 13.56 -2.52 -18.86
N ASN A 19 14.58 -2.10 -19.62
CA ASN A 19 15.82 -1.60 -19.04
C ASN A 19 15.63 -0.34 -18.18
N ALA A 20 14.61 0.47 -18.48
CA ALA A 20 14.25 1.64 -17.68
C ALA A 20 13.69 1.28 -16.29
N ALA A 21 13.02 0.12 -16.16
CA ALA A 21 12.40 -0.33 -14.91
C ALA A 21 13.40 -1.02 -13.95
N LYS A 22 14.45 -1.67 -14.48
CA LYS A 22 15.44 -2.43 -13.70
C LYS A 22 16.11 -1.64 -12.58
N PRO A 23 16.60 -0.39 -12.78
CA PRO A 23 17.21 0.40 -11.71
C PRO A 23 16.26 0.65 -10.54
N LEU A 24 14.97 0.90 -10.83
CA LEU A 24 13.96 1.10 -9.80
C LEU A 24 13.76 -0.18 -8.98
N VAL A 25 13.66 -1.35 -9.62
CA VAL A 25 13.54 -2.64 -8.92
C VAL A 25 14.75 -2.92 -8.03
N LEU A 26 15.97 -2.67 -8.51
CA LEU A 26 17.19 -2.83 -7.70
C LEU A 26 17.18 -1.89 -6.49
N CYS A 27 16.77 -0.64 -6.67
CA CYS A 27 16.64 0.33 -5.60
C CYS A 27 15.61 -0.10 -4.56
N LEU A 28 14.40 -0.48 -4.99
CA LEU A 28 13.34 -0.98 -4.10
C LEU A 28 13.77 -2.24 -3.36
N GLY A 29 14.40 -3.18 -4.06
CA GLY A 29 14.95 -4.40 -3.46
C GLY A 29 16.01 -4.11 -2.39
N ALA A 30 16.91 -3.16 -2.64
CA ALA A 30 17.89 -2.71 -1.65
C ALA A 30 17.22 -2.07 -0.44
N VAL A 31 16.24 -1.19 -0.64
CA VAL A 31 15.47 -0.57 0.47
C VAL A 31 14.77 -1.64 1.30
N THR A 32 14.11 -2.62 0.68
CA THR A 32 13.45 -3.72 1.38
C THR A 32 14.45 -4.61 2.12
N PHE A 33 15.62 -4.86 1.55
CA PHE A 33 16.68 -5.64 2.19
C PHE A 33 17.18 -4.96 3.48
N PHE A 34 17.55 -3.67 3.40
CA PHE A 34 18.02 -2.91 4.57
C PHE A 34 16.90 -2.60 5.57
N TYR A 35 15.64 -2.63 5.12
CA TYR A 35 14.51 -2.48 6.00
C TYR A 35 14.44 -3.62 7.03
N GLU A 36 14.66 -4.87 6.61
CA GLU A 36 14.59 -6.04 7.49
C GLU A 36 15.94 -6.41 8.11
N ILE A 37 17.03 -6.36 7.33
CA ILE A 37 18.33 -6.84 7.78
C ILE A 37 19.15 -5.69 8.39
N PRO A 38 19.56 -5.78 9.68
CA PRO A 38 20.48 -4.81 10.27
C PRO A 38 21.86 -4.94 9.64
N PHE A 39 22.55 -3.81 9.46
CA PHE A 39 23.89 -3.79 8.89
C PHE A 39 24.92 -3.44 9.97
N GLU A 40 25.72 -4.42 10.39
CA GLU A 40 26.73 -4.31 11.44
C GLU A 40 26.22 -3.59 12.71
N LYS A 41 26.61 -2.31 12.91
CA LYS A 41 26.27 -1.47 14.06
C LYS A 41 24.97 -0.68 13.87
N ILE A 42 24.36 -0.73 12.69
CA ILE A 42 23.15 0.01 12.33
C ILE A 42 21.95 -0.93 12.47
N ALA A 43 21.04 -0.58 13.37
CA ALA A 43 19.76 -1.27 13.51
C ALA A 43 18.97 -1.20 12.20
N SER A 44 18.19 -2.24 11.88
CA SER A 44 17.43 -2.25 10.63
C SER A 44 16.45 -1.07 10.55
N ILE A 45 16.14 -0.62 9.34
CA ILE A 45 15.32 0.59 9.16
C ILE A 45 13.92 0.41 9.76
N ARG A 46 13.41 -0.82 9.83
CA ARG A 46 12.17 -1.16 10.54
C ARG A 46 12.15 -0.73 12.01
N LYS A 47 13.31 -0.61 12.67
CA LYS A 47 13.44 -0.17 14.07
C LYS A 47 13.61 1.34 14.22
N VAL A 48 13.68 2.09 13.12
CA VAL A 48 13.82 3.55 13.15
C VAL A 48 12.50 4.18 13.58
N LYS A 49 12.60 5.11 14.55
CA LYS A 49 11.45 5.71 15.23
C LYS A 49 10.48 6.37 14.25
N GLY A 50 9.25 5.84 14.21
CA GLY A 50 8.14 6.41 13.45
C GLY A 50 8.33 6.42 11.93
N LEU A 51 9.30 5.68 11.38
CA LEU A 51 9.56 5.65 9.93
C LEU A 51 8.99 4.40 9.24
N LYS A 52 8.72 3.35 10.03
CA LYS A 52 8.32 2.00 9.60
C LYS A 52 7.28 2.00 8.48
N ILE A 53 6.09 2.55 8.73
CA ILE A 53 4.96 2.48 7.78
C ILE A 53 5.12 3.42 6.58
N TYR A 54 5.91 4.50 6.71
CA TYR A 54 6.14 5.44 5.62
C TYR A 54 7.03 4.83 4.53
N ILE A 55 8.03 4.04 4.92
CA ILE A 55 8.85 3.30 3.95
C ILE A 55 8.00 2.23 3.26
N ILE A 56 7.18 1.49 4.01
CA ILE A 56 6.26 0.49 3.43
C ILE A 56 5.36 1.17 2.40
N ALA A 57 4.72 2.28 2.75
CA ALA A 57 3.84 3.01 1.84
C ALA A 57 4.57 3.53 0.60
N LEU A 58 5.80 4.04 0.76
CA LEU A 58 6.60 4.55 -0.35
C LEU A 58 7.00 3.44 -1.32
N VAL A 59 7.50 2.31 -0.79
CA VAL A 59 7.88 1.15 -1.60
C VAL A 59 6.66 0.63 -2.37
N TRP A 60 5.52 0.46 -1.70
CA TRP A 60 4.30 0.01 -2.37
C TRP A 60 3.78 0.99 -3.43
N ALA A 61 3.81 2.29 -3.16
CA ALA A 61 3.40 3.30 -4.15
C ALA A 61 4.32 3.28 -5.38
N MET A 62 5.64 3.21 -5.18
CA MET A 62 6.60 3.09 -6.29
C MET A 62 6.39 1.79 -7.08
N THR A 63 6.23 0.65 -6.41
CA THR A 63 6.03 -0.66 -7.06
C THR A 63 4.71 -0.74 -7.83
N THR A 64 3.62 -0.15 -7.33
CA THR A 64 2.29 -0.29 -7.95
C THR A 64 1.94 0.83 -8.94
N VAL A 65 2.67 1.94 -8.93
CA VAL A 65 2.45 3.07 -9.83
C VAL A 65 3.65 3.28 -10.75
N LEU A 66 4.83 3.57 -10.21
CA LEU A 66 5.98 3.95 -11.04
C LEU A 66 6.57 2.78 -11.82
N LEU A 67 6.68 1.61 -11.21
CA LEU A 67 7.26 0.43 -11.85
C LEU A 67 6.52 0.02 -13.13
N PRO A 68 5.19 -0.19 -13.14
CA PRO A 68 4.48 -0.54 -14.37
C PRO A 68 4.51 0.57 -15.43
N LEU A 69 4.56 1.84 -15.03
CA LEU A 69 4.67 2.96 -15.97
C LEU A 69 6.03 2.99 -16.68
N LEU A 70 7.12 2.78 -15.93
CA LEU A 70 8.46 2.65 -16.51
C LEU A 70 8.59 1.40 -17.37
N ASP A 71 7.95 0.31 -16.98
CA ASP A 71 7.96 -0.93 -17.75
C ASP A 71 7.12 -0.82 -19.04
N ALA A 72 6.06 -0.02 -19.04
CA ALA A 72 5.23 0.22 -20.23
C ALA A 72 5.71 1.42 -21.09
N ASP A 73 6.83 2.07 -20.74
CA ASP A 73 7.37 3.27 -21.40
C ASP A 73 6.35 4.42 -21.51
N VAL A 74 5.53 4.59 -20.47
CA VAL A 74 4.49 5.62 -20.41
C VAL A 74 5.09 6.95 -19.94
N GLN A 75 4.77 8.03 -20.66
CA GLN A 75 5.22 9.38 -20.30
C GLN A 75 4.62 9.85 -18.97
N PHE A 76 5.41 10.60 -18.20
CA PHE A 76 4.97 11.16 -16.94
C PHE A 76 4.03 12.36 -17.15
N GLU A 77 2.81 12.21 -16.62
CA GLU A 77 1.77 13.23 -16.60
C GLU A 77 1.41 13.62 -15.16
N ALA A 78 0.75 14.77 -14.98
CA ALA A 78 0.32 15.23 -13.65
C ALA A 78 -0.63 14.24 -12.96
N SER A 79 -1.45 13.52 -13.71
CA SER A 79 -2.36 12.45 -13.23
C SER A 79 -1.60 11.32 -12.51
N ILE A 80 -0.39 10.98 -12.97
CA ILE A 80 0.47 9.96 -12.35
C ILE A 80 0.92 10.41 -10.96
N PHE A 81 1.26 11.69 -10.79
CA PHE A 81 1.66 12.24 -9.50
C PHE A 81 0.52 12.16 -8.46
N PHE A 82 -0.71 12.52 -8.85
CA PHE A 82 -1.87 12.38 -7.98
C PHE A 82 -2.17 10.91 -7.66
N THR A 83 -2.03 10.01 -8.63
CA THR A 83 -2.19 8.56 -8.42
C THR A 83 -1.16 8.02 -7.43
N PHE A 84 0.09 8.46 -7.54
CA PHE A 84 1.16 8.10 -6.61
C PHE A 84 0.86 8.55 -5.19
N ILE A 85 0.48 9.81 -4.99
CA ILE A 85 0.10 10.34 -3.67
C ILE A 85 -1.10 9.59 -3.11
N GLN A 86 -2.13 9.37 -3.93
CA GLN A 86 -3.33 8.64 -3.51
C GLN A 86 -2.98 7.22 -3.06
N ARG A 87 -2.13 6.51 -3.81
CA ARG A 87 -1.66 5.16 -3.45
C ARG A 87 -0.83 5.17 -2.17
N PHE A 88 0.06 6.14 -2.00
CA PHE A 88 0.86 6.30 -0.79
C PHE A 88 -0.02 6.50 0.45
N ILE A 89 -1.00 7.41 0.38
CA ILE A 89 -1.96 7.65 1.47
C ILE A 89 -2.79 6.39 1.74
N PHE A 90 -3.25 5.70 0.69
CA PHE A 90 -4.02 4.46 0.84
C PHE A 90 -3.25 3.40 1.63
N ILE A 91 -1.99 3.15 1.27
CA ILE A 91 -1.17 2.16 2.00
C ILE A 91 -0.91 2.63 3.42
N LEU A 92 -0.64 3.92 3.67
CA LEU A 92 -0.49 4.44 5.03
C LEU A 92 -1.74 4.16 5.89
N VAL A 93 -2.93 4.48 5.38
CA VAL A 93 -4.19 4.22 6.10
C VAL A 93 -4.39 2.73 6.34
N LEU A 94 -4.07 1.89 5.36
CA LEU A 94 -4.18 0.43 5.47
C LEU A 94 -3.24 -0.16 6.53
N MET A 95 -2.11 0.50 6.81
CA MET A 95 -1.17 0.10 7.87
C MET A 95 -1.60 0.53 9.28
N LEU A 96 -2.51 1.49 9.44
CA LEU A 96 -2.93 1.97 10.77
C LEU A 96 -3.61 0.89 11.64
N PRO A 97 -4.50 0.03 11.10
CA PRO A 97 -5.03 -1.10 11.86
C PRO A 97 -3.95 -2.05 12.39
N PHE A 98 -2.84 -2.23 11.65
CA PHE A 98 -1.69 -3.01 12.10
C PHE A 98 -1.00 -2.33 13.28
N GLU A 99 -0.66 -1.05 13.17
CA GLU A 99 -0.04 -0.32 14.29
C GLU A 99 -0.94 -0.26 15.53
N ILE A 100 -2.26 -0.15 15.36
CA ILE A 100 -3.21 -0.16 16.49
C ILE A 100 -3.28 -1.55 17.15
N ARG A 101 -3.23 -2.64 16.36
CA ARG A 101 -3.23 -4.00 16.90
C ARG A 101 -1.94 -4.29 17.67
N ASP A 102 -0.80 -3.95 17.07
CA ASP A 102 0.55 -4.23 17.60
C ASP A 102 0.95 -3.31 18.76
N LEU A 103 0.11 -2.32 19.12
CA LEU A 103 0.43 -1.28 20.11
C LEU A 103 0.95 -1.82 21.45
N ASN A 104 0.44 -2.96 21.92
CA ASN A 104 0.84 -3.56 23.21
C ASN A 104 2.13 -4.40 23.11
N ASP A 105 2.46 -4.88 21.91
CA ASP A 105 3.59 -5.79 21.66
C ASP A 105 4.82 -5.04 21.13
N ASP A 106 4.61 -3.89 20.49
CA ASP A 106 5.65 -3.04 19.92
C ASP A 106 6.48 -2.33 21.01
N ASP A 107 7.81 -2.32 20.84
CA ASP A 107 8.72 -1.54 21.68
C ASP A 107 8.35 -0.04 21.63
N LEU A 108 8.25 0.61 22.79
CA LEU A 108 7.95 2.05 22.93
C LEU A 108 8.96 2.93 22.17
N ARG A 109 10.18 2.45 21.95
CA ARG A 109 11.21 3.13 21.16
C ARG A 109 10.81 3.29 19.70
N LEU A 110 9.94 2.43 19.16
CA LEU A 110 9.48 2.50 17.77
C LEU A 110 8.69 3.78 17.50
N SER A 111 8.03 4.35 18.50
CA SER A 111 7.30 5.62 18.39
C SER A 111 6.33 5.62 17.19
N THR A 112 5.52 4.56 17.11
CA THR A 112 4.48 4.39 16.08
C THR A 112 3.42 5.50 16.21
N ILE A 113 2.57 5.66 15.19
CA ILE A 113 1.52 6.69 15.24
C ILE A 113 0.61 6.52 16.47
N PRO A 114 0.02 5.34 16.75
CA PRO A 114 -0.81 5.17 17.93
C PRO A 114 -0.04 5.30 19.26
N GLN A 115 1.27 5.02 19.29
CA GLN A 115 2.11 5.33 20.47
C GLN A 115 2.28 6.83 20.70
N LYS A 116 2.39 7.63 19.61
CA LYS A 116 2.62 9.09 19.69
C LYS A 116 1.35 9.89 19.98
N ILE A 117 0.25 9.59 19.29
CA ILE A 117 -0.97 10.40 19.31
C ILE A 117 -2.19 9.67 19.91
N GLY A 118 -2.02 8.39 20.27
CA GLY A 118 -3.10 7.56 20.80
C GLY A 118 -4.01 7.00 19.71
N ILE A 119 -4.78 5.97 20.08
CA ILE A 119 -5.70 5.27 19.17
C ILE A 119 -6.76 6.22 18.57
N PRO A 120 -7.46 7.08 19.34
CA PRO A 120 -8.51 7.92 18.78
C PRO A 120 -8.00 8.91 17.73
N ALA A 121 -6.83 9.52 17.96
CA ALA A 121 -6.24 10.44 17.00
C ALA A 121 -5.70 9.71 15.77
N THR A 122 -5.16 8.49 15.93
CA THR A 122 -4.74 7.63 14.82
C THR A 122 -5.93 7.30 13.90
N LYS A 123 -7.09 6.97 14.47
CA LYS A 123 -8.30 6.74 13.67
C LYS A 123 -8.75 8.00 12.93
N ARG A 124 -8.73 9.17 13.59
CA ARG A 124 -9.03 10.46 12.92
C ARG A 124 -8.07 10.77 11.79
N LEU A 125 -6.76 10.53 11.97
CA LEU A 125 -5.75 10.69 10.94
C LEU A 125 -6.03 9.77 9.74
N GLY A 126 -6.39 8.50 10.00
CA GLY A 126 -6.77 7.58 8.94
C GLY A 126 -8.02 8.02 8.17
N PHE A 127 -9.05 8.53 8.86
CA PHE A 127 -10.22 9.11 8.21
C PHE A 127 -9.88 10.35 7.37
N LEU A 128 -9.00 11.22 7.85
CA LEU A 128 -8.50 12.33 7.04
C LEU A 128 -7.84 11.83 5.75
N GLY A 129 -7.01 10.78 5.85
CA GLY A 129 -6.41 10.13 4.69
C GLY A 129 -7.44 9.55 3.71
N LEU A 130 -8.49 8.88 4.20
CA LEU A 130 -9.59 8.38 3.35
C LEU A 130 -10.31 9.51 2.62
N VAL A 131 -10.61 10.62 3.31
CA VAL A 131 -11.21 11.80 2.68
C VAL A 131 -10.28 12.38 1.62
N SER A 132 -8.98 12.48 1.88
CA SER A 132 -8.00 12.94 0.88
C SER A 132 -7.97 12.04 -0.36
N ILE A 133 -8.03 10.71 -0.19
CA ILE A 133 -8.11 9.75 -1.30
C ILE A 133 -9.36 9.98 -2.15
N PHE A 134 -10.51 10.22 -1.51
CA PHE A 134 -11.76 10.50 -2.21
C PHE A 134 -11.67 11.81 -3.00
N VAL A 135 -11.13 12.87 -2.40
CA VAL A 135 -10.93 14.16 -3.08
C VAL A 135 -10.00 13.99 -4.29
N PHE A 136 -8.88 13.28 -4.15
CA PHE A 136 -7.98 13.00 -5.27
C PHE A 136 -8.65 12.20 -6.39
N SER A 137 -9.60 11.33 -6.06
CA SER A 137 -10.33 10.55 -7.07
C SER A 137 -11.09 11.41 -8.08
N PHE A 138 -11.60 12.58 -7.68
CA PHE A 138 -12.28 13.51 -8.61
C PHE A 138 -11.33 14.18 -9.61
N PHE A 139 -10.04 14.31 -9.28
CA PHE A 139 -9.04 14.84 -10.21
C PHE A 139 -8.52 13.78 -11.19
N LEU A 140 -8.68 12.51 -10.85
CA LEU A 140 -8.17 11.37 -11.60
C LEU A 140 -9.24 10.73 -12.49
N LEU A 141 -10.46 10.61 -11.98
CA LEU A 141 -11.56 9.93 -12.64
C LEU A 141 -12.38 10.96 -13.43
N GLN A 142 -12.28 10.93 -14.75
CA GLN A 142 -13.07 11.77 -15.66
C GLN A 142 -14.54 11.30 -15.71
N ASN A 143 -15.27 11.41 -14.58
CA ASN A 143 -16.69 11.07 -14.43
C ASN A 143 -17.09 9.62 -14.72
N ALA A 144 -16.17 8.66 -14.53
CA ALA A 144 -16.53 7.24 -14.54
C ALA A 144 -17.24 6.86 -13.23
N ALA A 145 -18.58 6.89 -13.24
CA ALA A 145 -19.41 6.61 -12.06
C ALA A 145 -19.07 5.26 -11.38
N ILE A 146 -18.63 4.28 -12.17
CA ILE A 146 -18.28 2.94 -11.67
C ILE A 146 -16.95 2.96 -10.93
N ASP A 147 -15.95 3.68 -11.41
CA ASP A 147 -14.67 3.82 -10.70
C ASP A 147 -14.85 4.57 -9.36
N VAL A 148 -15.71 5.60 -9.36
CA VAL A 148 -16.08 6.32 -8.14
C VAL A 148 -16.81 5.40 -7.15
N LEU A 149 -17.68 4.51 -7.64
CA LEU A 149 -18.35 3.52 -6.79
C LEU A 149 -17.34 2.52 -6.19
N ILE A 150 -16.43 1.98 -7.01
CA ILE A 150 -15.41 1.02 -6.55
C ILE A 150 -14.53 1.64 -5.48
N ILE A 151 -13.99 2.84 -5.70
CA ILE A 151 -13.14 3.49 -4.71
C ILE A 151 -13.90 3.81 -3.43
N THR A 152 -15.18 4.18 -3.54
CA THR A 152 -16.06 4.40 -2.37
C THR A 152 -16.22 3.12 -1.55
N ILE A 153 -16.49 1.97 -2.19
CA ILE A 153 -16.58 0.68 -1.52
C ILE A 153 -15.27 0.35 -0.79
N VAL A 154 -14.13 0.48 -1.47
CA VAL A 154 -12.81 0.19 -0.89
C VAL A 154 -12.52 1.07 0.33
N MET A 155 -12.82 2.37 0.26
CA MET A 155 -12.64 3.30 1.38
C MET A 155 -13.57 2.99 2.55
N VAL A 156 -14.83 2.65 2.28
CA VAL A 156 -15.79 2.28 3.34
C VAL A 156 -15.31 1.02 4.07
N VAL A 157 -14.91 -0.02 3.33
CA VAL A 157 -14.36 -1.26 3.92
C VAL A 157 -13.11 -0.95 4.75
N THR A 158 -12.18 -0.16 4.21
CA THR A 158 -10.97 0.27 4.92
C THR A 158 -11.32 1.05 6.20
N GLY A 159 -12.29 1.96 6.12
CA GLY A 159 -12.79 2.74 7.25
C GLY A 159 -13.43 1.88 8.34
N ILE A 160 -14.21 0.86 7.97
CA ILE A 160 -14.78 -0.11 8.91
C ILE A 160 -13.66 -0.83 9.66
N PHE A 161 -12.64 -1.33 8.95
CA PHE A 161 -11.50 -1.98 9.60
C PHE A 161 -10.73 -1.03 10.52
N LEU A 162 -10.55 0.23 10.12
CA LEU A 162 -9.95 1.24 10.98
C LEU A 162 -10.77 1.50 12.25
N VAL A 163 -12.09 1.60 12.16
CA VAL A 163 -12.98 1.78 13.32
C VAL A 163 -12.92 0.58 14.26
N VAL A 164 -12.96 -0.62 13.71
CA VAL A 164 -12.99 -1.87 14.48
C VAL A 164 -11.61 -2.25 15.06
N SER A 165 -10.52 -1.64 14.56
CA SER A 165 -9.16 -1.90 15.05
C SER A 165 -9.01 -1.61 16.55
N HIS A 166 -8.33 -2.52 17.24
CA HIS A 166 -8.07 -2.47 18.68
C HIS A 166 -6.85 -3.35 19.03
N PRO A 167 -6.05 -3.00 20.07
CA PRO A 167 -4.92 -3.83 20.55
C PRO A 167 -5.26 -5.27 21.00
N LYS A 168 -6.55 -5.63 21.05
CA LYS A 168 -7.04 -6.96 21.46
C LYS A 168 -7.52 -7.78 20.27
N LYS A 169 -7.44 -7.25 19.05
CA LYS A 169 -7.85 -7.98 17.85
C LYS A 169 -6.85 -9.10 17.57
N PRO A 170 -7.31 -10.29 17.13
CA PRO A 170 -6.43 -11.39 16.81
C PRO A 170 -5.53 -11.04 15.63
N PHE A 171 -4.40 -11.73 15.49
CA PHE A 171 -3.45 -11.55 14.38
C PHE A 171 -4.13 -11.58 13.00
N TYR A 172 -5.02 -12.55 12.76
CA TYR A 172 -5.75 -12.70 11.49
C TYR A 172 -6.68 -11.53 11.16
N PHE A 173 -7.07 -10.69 12.13
CA PHE A 173 -7.81 -9.48 11.82
C PHE A 173 -7.02 -8.59 10.86
N THR A 174 -5.73 -8.35 11.12
CA THR A 174 -4.92 -7.52 10.24
C THR A 174 -4.31 -8.34 9.09
N ALA A 175 -3.69 -9.49 9.41
CA ALA A 175 -2.92 -10.28 8.44
C ALA A 175 -3.75 -10.96 7.35
N PHE A 176 -5.07 -11.10 7.54
CA PHE A 176 -5.95 -11.64 6.52
C PHE A 176 -6.96 -10.58 6.05
N TRP A 177 -7.81 -10.08 6.96
CA TRP A 177 -8.92 -9.21 6.55
C TRP A 177 -8.46 -7.84 6.07
N VAL A 178 -7.66 -7.12 6.85
CA VAL A 178 -7.15 -5.80 6.43
C VAL A 178 -6.22 -5.94 5.21
N GLU A 179 -5.33 -6.92 5.23
CA GLU A 179 -4.39 -7.16 4.13
C GLU A 179 -5.07 -7.57 2.81
N SER A 180 -6.30 -8.11 2.86
CA SER A 180 -7.06 -8.48 1.65
C SER A 180 -7.71 -7.30 0.92
N VAL A 181 -7.74 -6.09 1.48
CA VAL A 181 -8.42 -4.94 0.86
C VAL A 181 -7.90 -4.61 -0.56
N PRO A 182 -6.58 -4.64 -0.85
CA PRO A 182 -6.08 -4.46 -2.21
C PRO A 182 -6.57 -5.55 -3.17
N VAL A 183 -6.72 -6.79 -2.69
CA VAL A 183 -7.27 -7.91 -3.48
C VAL A 183 -8.74 -7.67 -3.77
N LEU A 184 -9.53 -7.23 -2.77
CA LEU A 184 -10.91 -6.80 -2.98
C LEU A 184 -11.00 -5.70 -4.05
N TRP A 185 -10.14 -4.69 -3.98
CA TRP A 185 -10.11 -3.62 -4.99
C TRP A 185 -9.84 -4.21 -6.39
N ALA A 186 -8.82 -5.05 -6.54
CA ALA A 186 -8.49 -5.69 -7.81
C ALA A 186 -9.66 -6.52 -8.37
N LEU A 187 -10.36 -7.29 -7.51
CA LEU A 187 -11.53 -8.07 -7.91
C LEU A 187 -12.68 -7.19 -8.40
N LEU A 188 -12.95 -6.07 -7.71
CA LEU A 188 -14.00 -5.14 -8.13
C LEU A 188 -13.71 -4.52 -9.51
N VAL A 189 -12.46 -4.14 -9.77
CA VAL A 189 -12.01 -3.62 -11.08
C VAL A 189 -12.09 -4.71 -12.16
N LEU A 190 -11.71 -5.94 -11.85
CA LEU A 190 -11.82 -7.05 -12.80
C LEU A 190 -13.28 -7.31 -13.17
N ILE A 191 -14.18 -7.36 -12.19
CA ILE A 191 -15.61 -7.56 -12.41
C ILE A 191 -16.20 -6.41 -13.23
N SER A 192 -15.87 -5.15 -12.91
CA SER A 192 -16.37 -4.02 -13.70
C SER A 192 -15.91 -4.09 -15.15
N ASN A 193 -14.65 -4.44 -15.40
CA ASN A 193 -14.14 -4.60 -16.76
C ASN A 193 -14.84 -5.73 -17.52
N LEU A 194 -15.13 -6.86 -16.87
CA LEU A 194 -15.85 -7.97 -17.50
C LEU A 194 -17.31 -7.62 -17.83
N LEU A 195 -17.98 -6.82 -16.99
CA LEU A 195 -19.38 -6.43 -17.18
C LEU A 195 -19.56 -5.29 -18.19
N LEU A 196 -18.55 -4.44 -18.37
CA LEU A 196 -18.63 -3.21 -19.18
C LEU A 196 -17.87 -3.29 -20.50
N GLN A 197 -17.21 -4.41 -20.79
CA GLN A 197 -16.65 -4.62 -22.12
C GLN A 197 -17.77 -4.46 -23.17
N PRO A 198 -17.57 -3.64 -24.22
CA PRO A 198 -18.46 -3.72 -25.37
C PRO A 198 -18.35 -5.15 -25.88
N SER A 199 -19.48 -5.82 -26.08
CA SER A 199 -19.54 -7.14 -26.68
C SER A 199 -18.89 -7.08 -28.07
N THR A 200 -17.58 -7.33 -28.16
CA THR A 200 -16.90 -7.58 -29.43
C THR A 200 -17.14 -9.04 -29.79
N LEU A 201 -18.29 -9.28 -30.41
CA LEU A 201 -18.51 -10.36 -31.38
C LEU A 201 -18.68 -9.70 -32.76
#